data_AF-A0AAE7BJN0-F1
#
_entry.id   AF-A0AAE7BJN0-F1
#
_cell.length_a   1.000
_cell.length_b   1.000
_cell.length_c   1.000
_cell.angle_alpha   90.00
_cell.angle_beta   90.00
_cell.angle_gamma   90.00
#
_symmetry.space_group_name_H-M   'P 1'
#
loop_
_entity.id
_entity.type
_entity.pdbx_description
1 polymer ?
#
loop_
_entity_poly.entity_id
_entity_poly.type
_entity_poly.pdbx_seq_one_letter_code
_entity_poly.pdbx_strand_id
1 'polypeptide(L)'
;MVGTMALLQALIRTARMVTHTPRLATGLPPDEEVYLDLPDDRLAPALAAAGLGDHRPAAEALAASREAAAWETRDRQVQRLAAFARNRPEWFDAWSYAAPHDPDVALIRAELAVRRGWESPARAELLHDVTPLIATAARAEPADPVPWRIALDHARGTGAPHTEFEARWEQAVRRSSYHYGCHVAALQYLSAAWFGSHRESFAFAERAAEDALPGSLVRGLPVRAAFGVLHRGPDAPGRGGPVLRERLDAAADTALALSAEYPAGDPWPAEVRNVLFYVLIRLERWADALEQARLIGTRATSFPWDRISDDPLGQFLQARDGVRIEVAASLPLRGTRRREEARDH
;
A
#
# COMPACT_ATOMS: atom_id res chain seq x y z
N MET A 1 -39.87 27.34 2.14
CA MET A 1 -39.56 26.50 3.33
C MET A 1 -38.38 25.55 3.13
N VAL A 2 -38.11 25.01 1.93
CA VAL A 2 -36.97 24.09 1.68
C VAL A 2 -35.60 24.77 1.81
N GLY A 3 -35.44 26.00 1.29
CA GLY A 3 -34.16 26.74 1.37
C GLY A 3 -33.74 27.12 2.80
N THR A 4 -34.69 27.41 3.68
CA THR A 4 -34.43 27.80 5.07
C THR A 4 -33.96 26.62 5.93
N MET A 5 -34.46 25.41 5.64
CA MET A 5 -34.02 24.17 6.31
C MET A 5 -32.63 23.72 5.88
N ALA A 6 -32.29 23.86 4.59
CA ALA A 6 -30.95 23.59 4.09
C ALA A 6 -29.90 24.55 4.71
N LEU A 7 -30.24 25.85 4.81
CA LEU A 7 -29.39 26.85 5.46
C LEU A 7 -29.18 26.54 6.95
N LEU A 8 -30.24 26.15 7.67
CA LEU A 8 -30.15 25.78 9.08
C LEU A 8 -29.30 24.51 9.31
N GLN A 9 -29.46 23.49 8.46
CA GLN A 9 -28.65 22.27 8.51
C GLN A 9 -27.18 22.56 8.24
N ALA A 10 -26.88 23.42 7.27
CA ALA A 10 -25.52 23.87 6.99
C ALA A 10 -24.91 24.62 8.19
N LEU A 11 -25.65 25.55 8.81
CA LEU A 11 -25.19 26.28 10.00
C LEU A 11 -24.91 25.34 11.19
N ILE A 12 -25.78 24.36 11.44
CA ILE A 12 -25.60 23.36 12.51
C ILE A 12 -24.36 22.49 12.22
N ARG A 13 -24.15 22.07 10.97
CA ARG A 13 -22.96 21.32 10.55
C ARG A 13 -21.69 22.12 10.81
N THR A 14 -21.64 23.38 10.39
CA THR A 14 -20.50 24.28 10.61
C THR A 14 -20.21 24.48 12.10
N ALA A 15 -21.25 24.68 12.92
CA ALA A 15 -21.07 24.82 14.37
C ALA A 15 -20.47 23.56 15.01
N ARG A 16 -20.87 22.36 14.55
CA ARG A 16 -20.32 21.09 15.03
C ARG A 16 -18.85 20.93 14.64
N MET A 17 -18.52 21.27 13.39
CA MET A 17 -17.14 21.27 12.90
C MET A 17 -16.25 22.14 13.80
N VAL A 18 -16.59 23.43 13.98
CA VAL A 18 -15.80 24.37 14.79
C VAL A 18 -15.64 23.88 16.24
N THR A 19 -16.69 23.28 16.81
CA THR A 19 -16.68 22.84 18.21
C THR A 19 -15.82 21.60 18.46
N HIS A 20 -15.82 20.63 17.54
CA HIS A 20 -15.25 19.30 17.80
C HIS A 20 -13.90 19.04 17.12
N THR A 21 -13.58 19.71 16.00
CA THR A 21 -12.32 19.49 15.26
C THR A 21 -11.03 19.62 16.11
N PRO A 22 -10.91 20.55 17.08
CA PRO A 22 -9.73 20.63 17.94
C PRO A 22 -9.54 19.38 18.82
N ARG A 23 -10.62 18.78 19.33
CA ARG A 23 -10.55 17.56 20.15
C ARG A 23 -10.24 16.34 19.31
N LEU A 24 -10.68 16.30 18.06
CA LEU A 24 -10.38 15.21 17.13
C LEU A 24 -8.93 15.23 16.63
N ALA A 25 -8.19 16.33 16.87
CA ALA A 25 -6.74 16.38 16.64
C ALA A 25 -5.95 15.53 17.65
N THR A 26 -6.52 15.22 18.82
CA THR A 26 -5.84 14.42 19.83
C THR A 26 -5.49 13.02 19.29
N GLY A 27 -4.22 12.65 19.40
CA GLY A 27 -3.68 11.37 18.91
C GLY A 27 -3.26 11.38 17.43
N LEU A 28 -3.38 12.52 16.73
CA LEU A 28 -2.81 12.69 15.39
C LEU A 28 -1.49 13.48 15.51
N PRO A 29 -0.41 13.06 14.85
CA PRO A 29 0.80 13.87 14.76
C PRO A 29 0.53 15.11 13.91
N PRO A 30 1.22 16.22 14.19
CA PRO A 30 1.10 17.44 13.38
C PRO A 30 1.54 17.16 11.93
N ASP A 31 1.01 17.94 10.98
CA ASP A 31 1.18 17.70 9.53
C ASP A 31 2.67 17.68 9.14
N GLU A 32 3.48 18.54 9.75
CA GLU A 32 4.93 18.67 9.53
C GLU A 32 5.76 17.47 10.01
N GLU A 33 5.19 16.61 10.85
CA GLU A 33 5.85 15.38 11.33
C GLU A 33 5.42 14.14 10.52
N VAL A 34 4.57 14.30 9.51
CA VAL A 34 4.18 13.21 8.61
C VAL A 34 5.14 13.15 7.43
N TYR A 35 5.75 11.98 7.24
CA TYR A 35 6.70 11.74 6.17
C TYR A 35 6.14 10.74 5.16
N LEU A 36 6.36 11.02 3.89
CA LEU A 36 6.05 10.10 2.81
C LEU A 36 7.12 9.01 2.75
N ASP A 37 6.69 7.75 2.73
CA ASP A 37 7.56 6.59 2.49
C ASP A 37 8.75 6.48 3.47
N LEU A 38 8.52 6.88 4.73
CA LEU A 38 9.53 6.85 5.78
C LEU A 38 10.16 5.44 5.87
N PRO A 39 11.48 5.29 5.64
CA PRO A 39 12.14 3.99 5.74
C PRO A 39 12.05 3.42 7.16
N ASP A 40 12.23 2.11 7.27
CA ASP A 40 12.43 1.47 8.56
C ASP A 40 13.86 1.69 9.09
N ASP A 41 14.07 1.39 10.37
CA ASP A 41 15.34 1.65 11.06
C ASP A 41 16.52 0.85 10.50
N ARG A 42 16.26 -0.24 9.75
CA ARG A 42 17.31 -1.05 9.13
C ARG A 42 17.73 -0.48 7.79
N LEU A 43 16.78 0.03 7.01
CA LEU A 43 17.03 0.56 5.68
C LEU A 43 17.46 2.04 5.71
N ALA A 44 17.02 2.82 6.70
CA ALA A 44 17.35 4.25 6.79
C ALA A 44 18.87 4.54 6.81
N PRO A 45 19.70 3.83 7.62
CA PRO A 45 21.15 4.02 7.59
C PRO A 45 21.78 3.65 6.24
N ALA A 46 21.25 2.60 5.57
CA ALA A 46 21.73 2.19 4.27
C ALA A 46 21.46 3.24 3.17
N LEU A 47 20.27 3.84 3.18
CA LEU A 47 19.93 4.93 2.26
C LEU A 47 20.74 6.20 2.54
N ALA A 48 20.99 6.53 3.81
CA ALA A 48 21.83 7.66 4.18
C ALA A 48 23.28 7.49 3.68
N ALA A 49 23.87 6.30 3.88
CA ALA A 49 25.20 5.97 3.38
C ALA A 49 25.26 5.96 1.84
N ALA A 50 24.22 5.44 1.18
CA ALA A 50 24.09 5.48 -0.27
C ALA A 50 24.06 6.93 -0.80
N GLY A 51 23.42 7.86 -0.06
CA GLY A 51 23.45 9.30 -0.34
C GLY A 51 24.86 9.92 -0.33
N LEU A 52 25.79 9.31 0.42
CA LEU A 52 27.21 9.68 0.47
C LEU A 52 28.07 8.86 -0.52
N GLY A 53 27.45 8.02 -1.35
CA GLY A 53 28.14 7.18 -2.34
C GLY A 53 28.61 5.82 -1.82
N ASP A 54 28.37 5.47 -0.55
CA ASP A 54 28.76 4.19 0.03
C ASP A 54 27.66 3.14 -0.16
N HIS A 55 27.95 2.08 -0.90
CA HIS A 55 27.02 0.97 -1.15
C HIS A 55 27.13 -0.15 -0.11
N ARG A 56 28.18 -0.17 0.73
CA ARG A 56 28.44 -1.31 1.64
C ARG A 56 27.30 -1.55 2.63
N PRO A 57 26.70 -0.52 3.28
CA PRO A 57 25.58 -0.75 4.18
C PRO A 57 24.33 -1.31 3.48
N ALA A 58 24.10 -0.95 2.20
CA ALA A 58 23.01 -1.52 1.41
C ALA A 58 23.27 -2.99 1.05
N ALA A 59 24.52 -3.32 0.69
CA ALA A 59 24.94 -4.69 0.44
C ALA A 59 24.82 -5.56 1.70
N GLU A 60 25.29 -5.07 2.85
CA GLU A 60 25.17 -5.75 4.14
C GLU A 60 23.71 -5.99 4.52
N ALA A 61 22.82 -5.00 4.33
CA ALA A 61 21.40 -5.12 4.63
C ALA A 61 20.70 -6.18 3.76
N LEU A 62 21.04 -6.27 2.47
CA LEU A 62 20.50 -7.29 1.56
C LEU A 62 21.09 -8.68 1.80
N ALA A 63 22.39 -8.77 2.10
CA ALA A 63 23.04 -10.02 2.46
C ALA A 63 22.42 -10.60 3.74
N ALA A 64 22.24 -9.77 4.77
CA ALA A 64 21.62 -10.19 6.03
C ALA A 64 20.17 -10.67 5.84
N SER A 65 19.37 -10.00 5.00
CA SER A 65 17.99 -10.43 4.73
C SER A 65 17.92 -11.70 3.89
N ARG A 66 18.89 -11.94 2.99
CA ARG A 66 19.05 -13.20 2.24
C ARG A 66 19.42 -14.35 3.17
N GLU A 67 20.45 -14.18 4.00
CA GLU A 67 20.95 -15.22 4.92
C GLU A 67 19.91 -15.63 5.95
N ALA A 68 19.11 -14.67 6.43
CA ALA A 68 18.01 -14.93 7.36
C ALA A 68 16.73 -15.46 6.69
N ALA A 69 16.72 -15.61 5.35
CA ALA A 69 15.51 -15.89 4.57
C ALA A 69 14.35 -14.93 4.88
N ALA A 70 14.67 -13.68 5.23
CA ALA A 70 13.72 -12.63 5.58
C ALA A 70 13.15 -11.97 4.32
N TRP A 71 12.51 -12.77 3.46
CA TRP A 71 12.15 -12.41 2.09
C TRP A 71 11.32 -11.15 1.96
N GLU A 72 10.40 -10.93 2.89
CA GLU A 72 9.55 -9.75 2.88
C GLU A 72 10.33 -8.46 3.23
N THR A 73 11.32 -8.55 4.14
CA THR A 73 12.25 -7.43 4.41
C THR A 73 13.13 -7.19 3.18
N ARG A 74 13.63 -8.27 2.58
CA ARG A 74 14.47 -8.22 1.38
C ARG A 74 13.75 -7.53 0.21
N ASP A 75 12.50 -7.87 -0.05
CA ASP A 75 11.73 -7.25 -1.14
C ASP A 75 11.58 -5.74 -0.95
N ARG A 76 11.22 -5.31 0.28
CA ARG A 76 11.12 -3.88 0.61
C ARG A 76 12.45 -3.14 0.41
N GLN A 77 13.56 -3.74 0.87
CA GLN A 77 14.90 -3.20 0.65
C GLN A 77 15.21 -3.08 -0.85
N VAL A 78 14.96 -4.13 -1.63
CA VAL A 78 15.17 -4.15 -3.09
C VAL A 78 14.37 -3.06 -3.79
N GLN A 79 13.08 -2.93 -3.48
CA GLN A 79 12.21 -1.90 -4.08
C GLN A 79 12.72 -0.48 -3.79
N ARG A 80 13.13 -0.20 -2.54
CA ARG A 80 13.60 1.12 -2.12
C ARG A 80 14.99 1.44 -2.66
N LEU A 81 15.92 0.47 -2.64
CA LEU A 81 17.26 0.61 -3.20
C LEU A 81 17.22 0.75 -4.73
N ALA A 82 16.33 0.04 -5.42
CA ALA A 82 16.13 0.23 -6.86
C ALA A 82 15.53 1.61 -7.19
N ALA A 83 14.61 2.12 -6.36
CA ALA A 83 14.12 3.49 -6.50
C ALA A 83 15.22 4.53 -6.25
N PHE A 84 16.12 4.29 -5.29
CA PHE A 84 17.30 5.13 -5.07
C PHE A 84 18.26 5.07 -6.27
N ALA A 85 18.62 3.87 -6.73
CA ALA A 85 19.49 3.63 -7.88
C ALA A 85 18.98 4.30 -9.17
N ARG A 86 17.65 4.37 -9.34
CA ARG A 86 17.03 5.09 -10.46
C ARG A 86 17.42 6.56 -10.48
N ASN A 87 17.44 7.21 -9.32
CA ASN A 87 17.74 8.64 -9.17
C ASN A 87 19.25 8.93 -9.02
N ARG A 88 20.04 7.91 -8.68
CA ARG A 88 21.50 7.97 -8.49
C ARG A 88 22.17 6.82 -9.24
N PRO A 89 22.15 6.81 -10.58
CA PRO A 89 22.69 5.71 -11.38
C PRO A 89 24.18 5.45 -11.10
N GLU A 90 24.96 6.51 -10.87
CA GLU A 90 26.39 6.43 -10.57
C GLU A 90 26.71 5.60 -9.31
N TRP A 91 25.82 5.64 -8.31
CA TRP A 91 25.96 4.84 -7.09
C TRP A 91 25.81 3.35 -7.39
N PHE A 92 24.81 2.98 -8.19
CA PHE A 92 24.57 1.59 -8.54
C PHE A 92 25.58 1.05 -9.56
N ASP A 93 26.07 1.89 -10.45
CA ASP A 93 27.12 1.54 -11.41
C ASP A 93 28.44 1.24 -10.67
N ALA A 94 28.81 2.07 -9.68
CA ALA A 94 29.98 1.83 -8.85
C ALA A 94 29.90 0.51 -8.06
N TRP A 95 28.73 0.22 -7.46
CA TRP A 95 28.49 -1.06 -6.78
C TRP A 95 28.56 -2.24 -7.77
N SER A 96 27.88 -2.13 -8.91
CA SER A 96 27.90 -3.16 -9.96
C SER A 96 29.29 -3.46 -10.49
N TYR A 97 30.15 -2.45 -10.59
CA TYR A 97 31.54 -2.60 -11.01
C TYR A 97 32.39 -3.30 -9.93
N ALA A 98 32.20 -2.94 -8.67
CA ALA A 98 32.94 -3.52 -7.55
C ALA A 98 32.57 -5.00 -7.29
N ALA A 99 31.31 -5.37 -7.51
CA ALA A 99 30.79 -6.70 -7.20
C ALA A 99 29.88 -7.27 -8.33
N PRO A 100 30.43 -7.54 -9.53
CA PRO A 100 29.61 -7.88 -10.71
C PRO A 100 28.86 -9.21 -10.63
N HIS A 101 29.31 -10.13 -9.77
CA HIS A 101 28.71 -11.45 -9.56
C HIS A 101 27.88 -11.53 -8.26
N ASP A 102 27.66 -10.40 -7.59
CA ASP A 102 26.86 -10.37 -6.36
C ASP A 102 25.38 -10.67 -6.67
N PRO A 103 24.75 -11.67 -6.01
CA PRO A 103 23.33 -11.97 -6.15
C PRO A 103 22.43 -10.75 -5.88
N ASP A 104 22.79 -9.87 -4.95
CA ASP A 104 22.00 -8.70 -4.59
C ASP A 104 22.03 -7.62 -5.67
N VAL A 105 23.19 -7.45 -6.30
CA VAL A 105 23.35 -6.58 -7.47
C VAL A 105 22.52 -7.09 -8.64
N ALA A 106 22.53 -8.41 -8.89
CA ALA A 106 21.71 -9.00 -9.95
C ALA A 106 20.20 -8.77 -9.70
N LEU A 107 19.77 -8.85 -8.43
CA LEU A 107 18.38 -8.62 -8.05
C LEU A 107 17.95 -7.17 -8.22
N ILE A 108 18.74 -6.20 -7.72
CA ILE A 108 18.46 -4.76 -7.92
C ILE A 108 18.45 -4.41 -9.41
N ARG A 109 19.38 -4.98 -10.19
CA ARG A 109 19.45 -4.75 -11.64
C ARG A 109 18.16 -5.21 -12.34
N ALA A 110 17.62 -6.36 -11.97
CA ALA A 110 16.35 -6.85 -12.51
C ALA A 110 15.17 -5.94 -12.14
N GLU A 111 15.03 -5.56 -10.86
CA GLU A 111 13.98 -4.65 -10.39
C GLU A 111 14.06 -3.28 -11.09
N LEU A 112 15.26 -2.71 -11.18
CA LEU A 112 15.48 -1.42 -11.83
C LEU A 112 15.13 -1.46 -13.33
N ALA A 113 15.48 -2.54 -14.01
CA ALA A 113 15.17 -2.73 -15.43
C ALA A 113 13.65 -2.85 -15.66
N VAL A 114 12.93 -3.62 -14.82
CA VAL A 114 11.46 -3.69 -14.89
C VAL A 114 10.83 -2.30 -14.66
N ARG A 115 11.27 -1.55 -13.64
CA ARG A 115 10.77 -0.20 -13.35
C ARG A 115 10.94 0.75 -14.54
N ARG A 116 12.14 0.79 -15.12
CA ARG A 116 12.43 1.62 -16.31
C ARG A 116 11.55 1.23 -17.49
N GLY A 117 11.34 -0.06 -17.69
CA GLY A 117 10.43 -0.55 -18.74
C GLY A 117 9.00 -0.03 -18.55
N TRP A 118 8.47 -0.07 -17.33
CA TRP A 118 7.11 0.41 -17.03
C TRP A 118 6.89 1.90 -17.27
N GLU A 119 7.91 2.71 -17.03
CA GLU A 119 7.87 4.17 -17.18
C GLU A 119 8.06 4.62 -18.64
N SER A 120 8.62 3.76 -19.48
CA SER A 120 8.94 4.10 -20.86
C SER A 120 7.73 3.97 -21.81
N PRO A 121 7.60 4.87 -22.80
CA PRO A 121 6.71 4.67 -23.94
C PRO A 121 7.05 3.40 -24.74
N ALA A 122 8.31 2.97 -24.77
CA ALA A 122 8.79 1.76 -25.44
C ALA A 122 8.73 0.51 -24.54
N ARG A 123 7.73 0.45 -23.66
CA ARG A 123 7.59 -0.57 -22.61
C ARG A 123 7.76 -2.01 -23.08
N ALA A 124 7.12 -2.37 -24.19
CA ALA A 124 7.10 -3.75 -24.67
C ALA A 124 8.52 -4.24 -25.03
N GLU A 125 9.30 -3.42 -25.74
CA GLU A 125 10.67 -3.73 -26.13
C GLU A 125 11.58 -3.79 -24.91
N LEU A 126 11.55 -2.75 -24.07
CA LEU A 126 12.44 -2.69 -22.90
C LEU A 126 12.17 -3.81 -21.92
N LEU A 127 10.90 -4.20 -21.70
CA LEU A 127 10.58 -5.30 -20.82
C LEU A 127 10.99 -6.65 -21.42
N HIS A 128 10.96 -6.83 -22.74
CA HIS A 128 11.41 -8.09 -23.36
C HIS A 128 12.85 -8.43 -22.96
N ASP A 129 13.73 -7.43 -23.00
CA ASP A 129 15.16 -7.54 -22.67
C ASP A 129 15.45 -7.79 -21.18
N VAL A 130 14.44 -7.68 -20.30
CA VAL A 130 14.61 -7.90 -18.85
C VAL A 130 14.59 -9.38 -18.47
N THR A 131 14.04 -10.25 -19.33
CA THR A 131 13.89 -11.69 -19.03
C THR A 131 15.19 -12.36 -18.58
N PRO A 132 16.36 -12.14 -19.22
CA PRO A 132 17.63 -12.71 -18.77
C PRO A 132 18.12 -12.18 -17.41
N LEU A 133 17.77 -10.94 -17.06
CA LEU A 133 18.13 -10.34 -15.77
C LEU A 133 17.36 -11.01 -14.63
N ILE A 134 16.06 -11.22 -14.83
CA ILE A 134 15.20 -11.95 -13.88
C ILE A 134 15.70 -13.39 -13.70
N ALA A 135 16.00 -14.08 -14.81
CA ALA A 135 16.52 -15.44 -14.76
C ALA A 135 17.90 -15.54 -14.09
N THR A 136 18.72 -14.48 -14.17
CA THR A 136 20.01 -14.41 -13.48
C THR A 136 19.81 -14.22 -11.98
N ALA A 137 18.95 -13.28 -11.57
CA ALA A 137 18.60 -13.08 -10.16
C ALA A 137 17.99 -14.36 -9.54
N ALA A 138 17.07 -15.02 -10.23
CA ALA A 138 16.43 -16.26 -9.76
C ALA A 138 17.39 -17.45 -9.61
N ARG A 139 18.47 -17.51 -10.41
CA ARG A 139 19.51 -18.55 -10.29
C ARG A 139 20.52 -18.24 -9.19
N ALA A 140 20.74 -16.97 -8.89
CA ALA A 140 21.75 -16.53 -7.92
C ALA A 140 21.35 -16.89 -6.48
N GLU A 141 20.06 -16.83 -6.16
CA GLU A 141 19.49 -17.35 -4.91
C GLU A 141 18.20 -18.14 -5.20
N PRO A 142 18.27 -19.47 -5.40
CA PRO A 142 17.12 -20.28 -5.82
C PRO A 142 15.97 -20.32 -4.81
N ALA A 143 16.21 -20.03 -3.53
CA ALA A 143 15.16 -19.99 -2.50
C ALA A 143 14.41 -18.64 -2.45
N ASP A 144 14.94 -17.59 -3.06
CA ASP A 144 14.40 -16.23 -2.98
C ASP A 144 13.11 -16.08 -3.83
N PRO A 145 11.97 -15.69 -3.23
CA PRO A 145 10.74 -15.42 -3.97
C PRO A 145 10.76 -14.06 -4.71
N VAL A 146 11.64 -13.12 -4.36
CA VAL A 146 11.64 -11.74 -4.90
C VAL A 146 11.87 -11.69 -6.42
N PRO A 147 12.80 -12.46 -7.03
CA PRO A 147 12.89 -12.57 -8.49
C PRO A 147 11.56 -12.96 -9.16
N TRP A 148 10.73 -13.78 -8.50
CA TRP A 148 9.44 -14.20 -9.03
C TRP A 148 8.36 -13.13 -8.86
N ARG A 149 8.42 -12.29 -7.82
CA ARG A 149 7.62 -11.05 -7.80
C ARG A 149 7.96 -10.19 -9.01
N ILE A 150 9.25 -9.95 -9.25
CA ILE A 150 9.72 -9.15 -10.39
C ILE A 150 9.25 -9.78 -11.72
N ALA A 151 9.26 -11.11 -11.81
CA ALA A 151 8.75 -11.86 -12.96
C ALA A 151 7.23 -11.68 -13.16
N LEU A 152 6.43 -11.60 -12.08
CA LEU A 152 5.00 -11.35 -12.15
C LEU A 152 4.70 -9.91 -12.61
N ASP A 153 5.46 -8.93 -12.09
CA ASP A 153 5.37 -7.53 -12.54
C ASP A 153 5.80 -7.37 -14.00
N HIS A 154 6.83 -8.10 -14.42
CA HIS A 154 7.25 -8.20 -15.82
C HIS A 154 6.18 -8.82 -16.71
N ALA A 155 5.62 -9.96 -16.32
CA ALA A 155 4.56 -10.65 -17.06
C ALA A 155 3.33 -9.76 -17.28
N ARG A 156 2.97 -8.97 -16.27
CA ARG A 156 1.91 -7.96 -16.39
C ARG A 156 2.25 -6.87 -17.41
N GLY A 157 3.51 -6.43 -17.44
CA GLY A 157 3.95 -5.33 -18.32
C GLY A 157 4.15 -5.73 -19.78
N THR A 158 4.52 -6.99 -20.03
CA THR A 158 4.65 -7.56 -21.38
C THR A 158 3.35 -8.14 -21.93
N GLY A 159 2.33 -8.28 -21.08
CA GLY A 159 1.08 -8.95 -21.41
C GLY A 159 1.24 -10.45 -21.68
N ALA A 160 2.08 -11.10 -20.87
CA ALA A 160 2.28 -12.54 -20.94
C ALA A 160 0.95 -13.31 -20.79
N PRO A 161 0.78 -14.44 -21.50
CA PRO A 161 -0.42 -15.24 -21.40
C PRO A 161 -0.61 -15.83 -19.99
N HIS A 162 -1.84 -16.23 -19.67
CA HIS A 162 -2.19 -16.73 -18.34
C HIS A 162 -1.34 -17.93 -17.90
N THR A 163 -1.01 -18.84 -18.82
CA THR A 163 -0.17 -20.02 -18.54
C THR A 163 1.25 -19.65 -18.09
N GLU A 164 1.80 -18.59 -18.68
CA GLU A 164 3.10 -18.05 -18.32
C GLU A 164 3.08 -17.33 -16.96
N PHE A 165 1.97 -16.68 -16.65
CA PHE A 165 1.70 -16.12 -15.32
C PHE A 165 1.60 -17.23 -14.27
N GLU A 166 0.80 -18.28 -14.52
CA GLU A 166 0.63 -19.41 -13.61
C GLU A 166 1.96 -20.10 -13.28
N ALA A 167 2.81 -20.31 -14.28
CA ALA A 167 4.13 -20.90 -14.08
C ALA A 167 5.01 -20.04 -13.14
N ARG A 168 5.01 -18.71 -13.32
CA ARG A 168 5.75 -17.78 -12.45
C ARG A 168 5.14 -17.71 -11.05
N TRP A 169 3.81 -17.70 -10.96
CA TRP A 169 3.09 -17.71 -9.69
C TRP A 169 3.40 -18.96 -8.86
N GLU A 170 3.41 -20.13 -9.50
CA GLU A 170 3.76 -21.39 -8.85
C GLU A 170 5.20 -21.38 -8.32
N GLN A 171 6.14 -20.75 -9.04
CA GLN A 171 7.51 -20.57 -8.56
C GLN A 171 7.60 -19.66 -7.33
N ALA A 172 6.80 -18.59 -7.27
CA ALA A 172 6.71 -17.71 -6.10
C ALA A 172 6.15 -18.46 -4.87
N VAL A 173 5.00 -19.13 -5.03
CA VAL A 173 4.31 -19.82 -3.93
C VAL A 173 5.12 -20.99 -3.36
N ARG A 174 5.85 -21.72 -4.23
CA ARG A 174 6.75 -22.80 -3.79
C ARG A 174 7.88 -22.33 -2.87
N ARG A 175 8.33 -21.08 -3.01
CA ARG A 175 9.44 -20.51 -2.22
C ARG A 175 8.94 -19.84 -0.96
N SER A 176 7.85 -19.09 -1.07
CA SER A 176 7.21 -18.45 0.08
C SER A 176 5.74 -18.24 -0.22
N SER A 177 4.91 -19.13 0.33
CA SER A 177 3.46 -19.16 0.07
C SER A 177 2.73 -17.92 0.56
N TYR A 178 3.32 -17.17 1.49
CA TYR A 178 2.73 -15.97 2.10
C TYR A 178 3.54 -14.69 1.83
N HIS A 179 4.43 -14.68 0.83
CA HIS A 179 5.18 -13.47 0.46
C HIS A 179 4.23 -12.39 -0.10
N TYR A 180 4.01 -11.31 0.66
CA TYR A 180 2.99 -10.32 0.36
C TYR A 180 3.26 -9.60 -0.96
N GLY A 181 4.52 -9.26 -1.26
CA GLY A 181 4.90 -8.66 -2.53
C GLY A 181 4.51 -9.50 -3.76
N CYS A 182 4.69 -10.83 -3.68
CA CYS A 182 4.29 -11.75 -4.77
C CYS A 182 2.78 -11.78 -4.95
N HIS A 183 2.03 -11.85 -3.84
CA HIS A 183 0.57 -11.82 -3.88
C HIS A 183 0.03 -10.50 -4.43
N VAL A 184 0.66 -9.37 -4.09
CA VAL A 184 0.31 -8.06 -4.65
C VAL A 184 0.56 -8.02 -6.17
N ALA A 185 1.71 -8.50 -6.64
CA ALA A 185 2.01 -8.56 -8.07
C ALA A 185 1.01 -9.45 -8.83
N ALA A 186 0.65 -10.60 -8.24
CA ALA A 186 -0.36 -11.51 -8.79
C ALA A 186 -1.75 -10.86 -8.85
N LEU A 187 -2.18 -10.22 -7.76
CA LEU A 187 -3.44 -9.47 -7.73
C LEU A 187 -3.49 -8.38 -8.80
N GLN A 188 -2.38 -7.68 -9.03
CA GLN A 188 -2.30 -6.66 -10.07
C GLN A 188 -2.44 -7.25 -11.48
N TYR A 189 -1.81 -8.40 -11.76
CA TYR A 189 -1.94 -9.09 -13.05
C TYR A 189 -3.41 -9.51 -13.31
N LEU A 190 -4.06 -10.08 -12.29
CA LEU A 190 -5.46 -10.53 -12.35
C LEU A 190 -6.48 -9.38 -12.23
N SER A 191 -6.01 -8.13 -12.15
CA SER A 191 -6.91 -6.98 -12.01
C SER A 191 -7.60 -6.62 -13.32
N ALA A 192 -8.81 -6.06 -13.21
CA ALA A 192 -9.58 -5.55 -14.36
C ALA A 192 -8.92 -4.40 -15.12
N ALA A 193 -7.74 -3.93 -14.72
CA ALA A 193 -6.97 -2.92 -15.49
C ALA A 193 -6.18 -3.62 -16.59
N TRP A 194 -6.07 -4.93 -16.48
CA TRP A 194 -5.20 -5.77 -17.27
C TRP A 194 -6.03 -6.98 -17.71
N PHE A 195 -5.54 -8.18 -17.47
CA PHE A 195 -6.04 -9.40 -18.10
C PHE A 195 -7.24 -10.05 -17.40
N GLY A 196 -7.68 -9.53 -16.24
CA GLY A 196 -8.72 -10.14 -15.43
C GLY A 196 -10.00 -9.32 -15.28
N SER A 197 -10.83 -9.72 -14.32
CA SER A 197 -12.08 -9.05 -13.93
C SER A 197 -12.08 -8.71 -12.44
N HIS A 198 -12.90 -7.73 -12.02
CA HIS A 198 -13.04 -7.41 -10.59
C HIS A 198 -13.45 -8.63 -9.76
N ARG A 199 -14.24 -9.54 -10.34
CA ARG A 199 -14.64 -10.79 -9.69
C ARG A 199 -13.44 -11.70 -9.43
N GLU A 200 -12.59 -11.91 -10.42
CA GLU A 200 -11.39 -12.74 -10.29
C GLU A 200 -10.38 -12.14 -9.32
N SER A 201 -10.14 -10.82 -9.38
CA SER A 201 -9.20 -10.16 -8.48
C SER A 201 -9.63 -10.28 -7.03
N PHE A 202 -10.92 -10.05 -6.75
CA PHE A 202 -11.43 -10.23 -5.40
C PHE A 202 -11.42 -11.71 -4.97
N ALA A 203 -11.84 -12.64 -5.83
CA ALA A 203 -11.84 -14.06 -5.47
C ALA A 203 -10.44 -14.55 -5.12
N PHE A 204 -9.43 -14.13 -5.88
CA PHE A 204 -8.02 -14.38 -5.56
C PHE A 204 -7.62 -13.77 -4.20
N ALA A 205 -7.94 -12.49 -4.00
CA ALA A 205 -7.56 -11.77 -2.78
C ALA A 205 -8.24 -12.33 -1.52
N GLU A 206 -9.53 -12.66 -1.60
CA GLU A 206 -10.32 -13.28 -0.53
C GLU A 206 -9.74 -14.64 -0.18
N ARG A 207 -9.50 -15.49 -1.19
CA ARG A 207 -8.94 -16.83 -0.96
C ARG A 207 -7.55 -16.76 -0.34
N ALA A 208 -6.68 -15.88 -0.84
CA ALA A 208 -5.35 -15.68 -0.30
C ALA A 208 -5.38 -15.19 1.16
N ALA A 209 -6.33 -14.31 1.49
CA ALA A 209 -6.52 -13.83 2.86
C ALA A 209 -7.05 -14.91 3.81
N GLU A 210 -7.97 -15.76 3.35
CA GLU A 210 -8.51 -16.90 4.13
C GLU A 210 -7.43 -17.93 4.45
N ASP A 211 -6.55 -18.23 3.48
CA ASP A 211 -5.48 -19.22 3.61
C ASP A 211 -4.26 -18.67 4.40
N ALA A 212 -4.21 -17.36 4.69
CA ALA A 212 -3.09 -16.70 5.33
C ALA A 212 -3.04 -16.86 6.85
N LEU A 213 -1.83 -16.97 7.39
CA LEU A 213 -1.60 -17.00 8.83
C LEU A 213 -1.99 -15.67 9.52
N PRO A 214 -2.38 -15.68 10.81
CA PRO A 214 -2.53 -14.47 11.61
C PRO A 214 -1.29 -13.57 11.53
N GLY A 215 -1.48 -12.25 11.54
CA GLY A 215 -0.41 -11.27 11.31
C GLY A 215 0.03 -11.11 9.86
N SER A 216 -0.25 -12.04 8.94
CA SER A 216 0.22 -11.92 7.55
C SER A 216 -0.42 -10.75 6.81
N LEU A 217 0.42 -9.92 6.15
CA LEU A 217 -0.05 -8.82 5.32
C LEU A 217 -0.88 -9.27 4.11
N VAL A 218 -0.79 -10.56 3.71
CA VAL A 218 -1.65 -11.18 2.68
C VAL A 218 -3.13 -11.01 3.03
N ARG A 219 -3.49 -10.97 4.33
CA ARG A 219 -4.87 -10.67 4.77
C ARG A 219 -5.36 -9.27 4.36
N GLY A 220 -4.45 -8.36 3.98
CA GLY A 220 -4.75 -7.04 3.44
C GLY A 220 -5.00 -7.01 1.93
N LEU A 221 -4.91 -8.13 1.21
CA LEU A 221 -5.18 -8.16 -0.24
C LEU A 221 -6.63 -7.76 -0.60
N PRO A 222 -7.68 -8.19 0.13
CA PRO A 222 -9.05 -7.80 -0.20
C PRO A 222 -9.24 -6.29 -0.19
N VAL A 223 -8.65 -5.55 0.76
CA VAL A 223 -8.76 -4.08 0.78
C VAL A 223 -8.01 -3.43 -0.38
N ARG A 224 -6.93 -4.05 -0.88
CA ARG A 224 -6.27 -3.61 -2.11
C ARG A 224 -7.12 -3.87 -3.35
N ALA A 225 -7.83 -4.99 -3.42
CA ALA A 225 -8.79 -5.26 -4.48
C ALA A 225 -9.96 -4.26 -4.44
N ALA A 226 -10.46 -3.94 -3.25
CA ALA A 226 -11.46 -2.90 -3.02
C ALA A 226 -11.01 -1.53 -3.50
N PHE A 227 -9.76 -1.13 -3.21
CA PHE A 227 -9.16 0.08 -3.76
C PHE A 227 -9.20 0.10 -5.30
N GLY A 228 -8.83 -1.01 -5.94
CA GLY A 228 -8.84 -1.13 -7.40
C GLY A 228 -10.20 -0.93 -8.06
N VAL A 229 -11.30 -1.24 -7.35
CA VAL A 229 -12.67 -0.92 -7.77
C VAL A 229 -12.99 0.55 -7.51
N LEU A 230 -12.74 1.02 -6.29
CA LEU A 230 -13.19 2.33 -5.85
C LEU A 230 -12.45 3.48 -6.56
N HIS A 231 -11.14 3.33 -6.81
CA HIS A 231 -10.31 4.40 -7.35
C HIS A 231 -10.65 4.76 -8.82
N ARG A 232 -11.22 3.85 -9.62
CA ARG A 232 -11.57 4.11 -11.03
C ARG A 232 -12.77 5.03 -11.25
N GLY A 233 -13.22 5.70 -10.20
CA GLY A 233 -14.34 6.64 -10.25
C GLY A 233 -15.70 5.94 -10.30
N PRO A 234 -16.78 6.73 -10.26
CA PRO A 234 -18.12 6.19 -10.13
C PRO A 234 -18.57 5.50 -11.43
N ASP A 235 -18.03 5.85 -12.61
CA ASP A 235 -18.48 5.32 -13.90
C ASP A 235 -17.90 3.96 -14.31
N ALA A 236 -17.19 3.28 -13.39
CA ALA A 236 -16.65 1.95 -13.64
C ALA A 236 -17.78 0.91 -13.85
N PRO A 237 -17.69 0.05 -14.89
CA PRO A 237 -18.64 -1.05 -15.09
C PRO A 237 -18.61 -2.02 -13.90
N GLY A 238 -19.79 -2.30 -13.32
CA GLY A 238 -19.91 -3.07 -12.08
C GLY A 238 -20.45 -2.27 -10.88
N ARG A 239 -21.04 -1.09 -11.08
CA ARG A 239 -21.70 -0.32 -10.01
C ARG A 239 -22.66 -1.19 -9.18
N GLY A 240 -22.28 -1.37 -7.92
CA GLY A 240 -23.15 -1.05 -6.79
C GLY A 240 -24.30 -2.01 -6.49
N GLY A 241 -24.17 -3.29 -6.83
CA GLY A 241 -25.07 -4.30 -6.25
C GLY A 241 -24.81 -4.45 -4.74
N PRO A 242 -25.82 -4.81 -3.92
CA PRO A 242 -25.66 -5.09 -2.50
C PRO A 242 -24.49 -6.03 -2.21
N VAL A 243 -24.32 -7.06 -3.04
CA VAL A 243 -23.22 -8.04 -2.96
C VAL A 243 -21.84 -7.39 -3.07
N LEU A 244 -21.65 -6.42 -3.98
CA LEU A 244 -20.36 -5.74 -4.10
C LEU A 244 -20.11 -4.86 -2.87
N ARG A 245 -21.15 -4.20 -2.34
CA ARG A 245 -21.03 -3.40 -1.12
C ARG A 245 -20.63 -4.27 0.08
N GLU A 246 -21.29 -5.42 0.26
CA GLU A 246 -20.96 -6.39 1.32
C GLU A 246 -19.50 -6.86 1.23
N ARG A 247 -19.00 -7.15 0.02
CA ARG A 247 -17.58 -7.52 -0.17
C ARG A 247 -16.62 -6.37 0.15
N LEU A 248 -16.98 -5.14 -0.18
CA LEU A 248 -16.16 -3.96 0.16
C LEU A 248 -16.11 -3.73 1.67
N ASP A 249 -17.24 -3.87 2.37
CA ASP A 249 -17.29 -3.75 3.84
C ASP A 249 -16.51 -4.90 4.50
N ALA A 250 -16.66 -6.14 4.04
CA ALA A 250 -15.92 -7.30 4.56
C ALA A 250 -14.39 -7.16 4.35
N ALA A 251 -13.98 -6.62 3.20
CA ALA A 251 -12.58 -6.32 2.92
C ALA A 251 -12.03 -5.24 3.88
N ALA A 252 -12.81 -4.20 4.16
CA ALA A 252 -12.46 -3.17 5.13
C ALA A 252 -12.36 -3.74 6.55
N ASP A 253 -13.31 -4.59 6.97
CA ASP A 253 -13.31 -5.21 8.30
C ASP A 253 -12.12 -6.15 8.51
N THR A 254 -11.78 -6.94 7.50
CA THR A 254 -10.59 -7.82 7.54
C THR A 254 -9.31 -7.00 7.70
N ALA A 255 -9.19 -5.89 6.96
CA ALA A 255 -8.03 -5.01 7.04
C ALA A 255 -7.98 -4.18 8.33
N LEU A 256 -9.13 -3.81 8.92
CA LEU A 256 -9.21 -3.20 10.26
C LEU A 256 -8.67 -4.16 11.32
N ALA A 257 -9.10 -5.44 11.28
CA ALA A 257 -8.62 -6.46 12.20
C ALA A 257 -7.11 -6.68 12.07
N LEU A 258 -6.60 -6.81 10.84
CA LEU A 258 -5.17 -6.89 10.57
C LEU A 258 -4.42 -5.65 11.08
N SER A 259 -4.92 -4.44 10.81
CA SER A 259 -4.29 -3.19 11.24
C SER A 259 -4.12 -3.10 12.76
N ALA A 260 -5.10 -3.63 13.52
CA ALA A 260 -5.09 -3.64 14.98
C ALA A 260 -4.08 -4.63 15.59
N GLU A 261 -3.59 -5.61 14.82
CA GLU A 261 -2.55 -6.56 15.28
C GLU A 261 -1.16 -5.91 15.38
N TYR A 262 -0.98 -4.75 14.77
CA TYR A 262 0.29 -4.03 14.73
C TYR A 262 0.27 -2.76 15.61
N PRO A 263 1.40 -2.37 16.22
CA PRO A 263 1.53 -1.09 16.90
C PRO A 263 1.18 0.11 16.00
N ALA A 264 0.73 1.22 16.60
CA ALA A 264 0.57 2.48 15.88
C ALA A 264 1.91 2.95 15.30
N GLY A 265 1.91 3.45 14.06
CA GLY A 265 3.12 3.90 13.38
C GLY A 265 4.09 2.81 12.93
N ASP A 266 3.73 1.53 13.02
CA ASP A 266 4.55 0.42 12.54
C ASP A 266 4.78 0.51 11.01
N PRO A 267 6.04 0.42 10.51
CA PRO A 267 6.34 0.43 9.08
C PRO A 267 5.80 -0.78 8.31
N TRP A 268 5.54 -1.91 8.98
CA TRP A 268 5.07 -3.14 8.35
C TRP A 268 3.70 -2.99 7.67
N PRO A 269 2.62 -2.62 8.37
CA PRO A 269 1.31 -2.45 7.76
C PRO A 269 1.09 -1.09 7.10
N ALA A 270 2.11 -0.22 7.03
CA ALA A 270 1.94 1.19 6.63
C ALA A 270 1.18 1.36 5.30
N GLU A 271 1.55 0.61 4.25
CA GLU A 271 0.86 0.66 2.97
C GLU A 271 -0.58 0.15 3.07
N VAL A 272 -0.80 -0.98 3.76
CA VAL A 272 -2.15 -1.55 3.99
C VAL A 272 -3.04 -0.55 4.74
N ARG A 273 -2.50 0.14 5.74
CA ARG A 273 -3.22 1.17 6.50
C ARG A 273 -3.59 2.36 5.63
N ASN A 274 -2.70 2.84 4.78
CA ASN A 274 -2.98 3.94 3.86
C ASN A 274 -4.05 3.55 2.81
N VAL A 275 -3.99 2.32 2.29
CA VAL A 275 -5.03 1.76 1.39
C VAL A 275 -6.37 1.65 2.11
N LEU A 276 -6.38 1.09 3.32
CA LEU A 276 -7.58 0.97 4.15
C LEU A 276 -8.17 2.34 4.45
N PHE A 277 -7.34 3.33 4.81
CA PHE A 277 -7.81 4.69 5.09
C PHE A 277 -8.55 5.30 3.89
N TYR A 278 -8.00 5.16 2.69
CA TYR A 278 -8.69 5.57 1.47
C TYR A 278 -10.02 4.81 1.27
N VAL A 279 -10.02 3.48 1.43
CA VAL A 279 -11.23 2.67 1.26
C VAL A 279 -12.31 3.07 2.26
N LEU A 280 -11.97 3.29 3.54
CA LEU A 280 -12.93 3.72 4.56
C LEU A 280 -13.55 5.08 4.24
N ILE A 281 -12.78 6.03 3.72
CA ILE A 281 -13.29 7.32 3.21
C ILE A 281 -14.33 7.09 2.11
N ARG A 282 -14.00 6.24 1.13
CA ARG A 282 -14.88 5.93 0.00
C ARG A 282 -16.13 5.14 0.39
N LEU A 283 -16.07 4.43 1.51
CA LEU A 283 -17.20 3.73 2.11
C LEU A 283 -17.98 4.60 3.11
N GLU A 284 -17.57 5.85 3.33
CA GLU A 284 -18.11 6.82 4.29
C GLU A 284 -18.07 6.35 5.75
N ARG A 285 -17.12 5.47 6.08
CA ARG A 285 -16.88 4.96 7.44
C ARG A 285 -15.97 5.92 8.21
N TRP A 286 -16.45 7.14 8.42
CA TRP A 286 -15.64 8.28 8.91
C TRP A 286 -14.98 8.03 10.27
N ALA A 287 -15.68 7.38 11.20
CA ALA A 287 -15.15 7.08 12.53
C ALA A 287 -13.96 6.09 12.47
N ASP A 288 -14.11 5.01 11.69
CA ASP A 288 -13.05 4.04 11.47
C ASP A 288 -11.87 4.68 10.73
N ALA A 289 -12.14 5.53 9.74
CA ALA A 289 -11.12 6.26 9.00
C ALA A 289 -10.29 7.17 9.92
N LEU A 290 -10.94 7.86 10.87
CA LEU A 290 -10.24 8.69 11.85
C LEU A 290 -9.32 7.86 12.75
N GLU A 291 -9.78 6.68 13.20
CA GLU A 291 -8.94 5.79 13.99
C GLU A 291 -7.78 5.22 13.18
N GLN A 292 -8.00 4.86 11.91
CA GLN A 292 -6.92 4.44 11.04
C GLN A 292 -5.91 5.56 10.79
N ALA A 293 -6.32 6.83 10.68
CA ALA A 293 -5.39 7.95 10.60
C ALA A 293 -4.48 8.07 11.84
N ARG A 294 -4.98 7.74 13.04
CA ARG A 294 -4.16 7.67 14.26
C ARG A 294 -3.16 6.51 14.22
N LEU A 295 -3.59 5.34 13.76
CA LEU A 295 -2.72 4.16 13.63
C LEU A 295 -1.66 4.31 12.54
N ILE A 296 -1.93 5.08 11.48
CA ILE A 296 -0.92 5.46 10.48
C ILE A 296 0.16 6.34 11.10
N GLY A 297 -0.23 7.28 11.97
CA GLY A 297 0.69 8.18 12.63
C GLY A 297 1.46 9.04 11.61
N THR A 298 2.79 8.98 11.68
CA THR A 298 3.71 9.79 10.86
C THR A 298 4.05 9.16 9.50
N ARG A 299 3.48 8.00 9.17
CA ARG A 299 3.90 7.19 8.01
C ARG A 299 2.89 7.19 6.86
N ALA A 300 2.82 8.29 6.12
CA ALA A 300 2.16 8.29 4.81
C ALA A 300 2.96 7.43 3.82
N THR A 301 2.30 6.77 2.88
CA THR A 301 2.96 5.96 1.84
C THR A 301 2.62 6.47 0.46
N SER A 302 3.50 6.31 -0.54
CA SER A 302 3.18 6.78 -1.91
C SER A 302 1.92 6.12 -2.45
N PHE A 303 1.81 4.79 -2.38
CA PHE A 303 0.56 4.09 -2.68
C PHE A 303 -0.37 4.12 -1.45
N PRO A 304 -1.68 4.41 -1.59
CA PRO A 304 -2.43 4.56 -2.83
C PRO A 304 -2.43 5.97 -3.43
N TRP A 305 -1.93 6.97 -2.71
CA TRP A 305 -2.14 8.40 -3.00
C TRP A 305 -1.54 8.85 -4.34
N ASP A 306 -0.46 8.20 -4.80
CA ASP A 306 0.16 8.37 -6.13
C ASP A 306 -0.78 8.08 -7.30
N ARG A 307 -1.88 7.35 -7.06
CA ARG A 307 -2.91 7.10 -8.07
C ARG A 307 -3.93 8.23 -8.14
N ILE A 308 -4.07 9.04 -7.09
CA ILE A 308 -5.07 10.10 -6.99
C ILE A 308 -4.50 11.47 -7.34
N SER A 309 -3.25 11.74 -6.94
CA SER A 309 -2.61 13.05 -7.04
C SER A 309 -1.12 12.91 -7.34
N ASP A 310 -0.56 13.88 -8.05
CA ASP A 310 0.88 14.04 -8.25
C ASP A 310 1.61 14.52 -6.97
N ASP A 311 0.85 14.94 -5.95
CA ASP A 311 1.33 15.19 -4.58
C ASP A 311 0.67 14.18 -3.61
N PRO A 312 1.28 12.98 -3.42
CA PRO A 312 0.76 11.94 -2.55
C PRO A 312 0.65 12.36 -1.08
N LEU A 313 1.64 13.12 -0.58
CA LEU A 313 1.68 13.54 0.82
C LEU A 313 0.60 14.59 1.10
N GLY A 314 0.50 15.62 0.26
CA GLY A 314 -0.56 16.62 0.36
C GLY A 314 -1.95 16.00 0.27
N GLN A 315 -2.13 15.01 -0.62
CA GLN A 315 -3.41 14.30 -0.76
C GLN A 315 -3.78 13.50 0.50
N PHE A 316 -2.81 12.83 1.14
CA PHE A 316 -3.03 12.15 2.42
C PHE A 316 -3.42 13.13 3.53
N LEU A 317 -2.70 14.23 3.68
CA LEU A 317 -2.95 15.24 4.70
C LEU A 317 -4.33 15.89 4.51
N GLN A 318 -4.69 16.21 3.27
CA GLN A 318 -6.02 16.73 2.94
C GLN A 318 -7.13 15.73 3.28
N ALA A 319 -6.93 14.43 2.96
CA ALA A 319 -7.88 13.38 3.31
C ALA A 319 -8.04 13.23 4.83
N ARG A 320 -6.93 13.32 5.58
CA ARG A 320 -6.90 13.30 7.05
C ARG A 320 -7.71 14.46 7.64
N ASP A 321 -7.55 15.67 7.13
CA ASP A 321 -8.32 16.81 7.61
C ASP A 321 -9.81 16.72 7.23
N GLY A 322 -10.12 16.29 6.00
CA GLY A 322 -11.48 16.03 5.55
C GLY A 322 -12.22 15.03 6.45
N VAL A 323 -11.57 13.93 6.82
CA VAL A 323 -12.16 12.93 7.75
C VAL A 323 -12.48 13.54 9.11
N ARG A 324 -11.59 14.37 9.68
CA ARG A 324 -11.84 15.05 10.96
C ARG A 324 -13.07 15.95 10.88
N ILE A 325 -13.21 16.69 9.78
CA ILE A 325 -14.37 17.56 9.51
C ILE A 325 -15.66 16.73 9.45
N GLU A 326 -15.68 15.61 8.74
CA GLU A 326 -16.87 14.76 8.63
C GLU A 326 -17.27 14.11 9.96
N VAL A 327 -16.29 13.62 10.72
CA VAL A 327 -16.55 13.11 12.08
C VAL A 327 -17.09 14.23 12.97
N ALA A 328 -16.48 15.41 12.96
CA ALA A 328 -16.95 16.55 13.75
C ALA A 328 -18.39 16.94 13.39
N ALA A 329 -18.74 16.98 12.10
CA ALA A 329 -20.08 17.28 11.60
C ALA A 329 -21.15 16.28 12.08
N SER A 330 -20.75 15.02 12.31
CA SER A 330 -21.65 13.97 12.79
C SER A 330 -21.94 14.03 14.30
N LEU A 331 -21.07 14.66 15.09
CA LEU A 331 -21.17 14.72 16.55
C LEU A 331 -22.26 15.69 17.03
N PRO A 332 -22.96 15.38 18.14
CA PRO A 332 -23.95 16.29 18.72
C PRO A 332 -23.30 17.55 19.29
N LEU A 333 -23.96 18.72 19.18
CA LEU A 333 -23.45 20.01 19.68
C LEU A 333 -23.36 20.10 21.21
N ARG A 334 -24.08 19.25 21.93
CA ARG A 334 -24.08 19.16 23.39
C ARG A 334 -24.13 17.70 23.80
N GLY A 335 -23.28 17.29 24.75
CA GLY A 335 -23.49 16.04 25.47
C GLY A 335 -24.85 16.11 26.15
N THR A 336 -25.76 15.23 25.77
CA THR A 336 -27.02 15.00 26.48
C THR A 336 -26.70 14.44 27.85
N ARG A 337 -26.34 15.31 28.79
CA ARG A 337 -26.52 15.04 30.22
C ARG A 337 -28.02 14.89 30.40
N ARG A 338 -28.48 13.65 30.44
CA ARG A 338 -29.85 13.26 30.78
C ARG A 338 -30.16 13.90 32.14
N ARG A 339 -30.97 14.96 32.15
CA ARG A 339 -31.65 15.44 33.36
C ARG A 339 -32.75 14.43 33.66
N GLU A 340 -32.38 13.31 34.27
CA GLU A 340 -33.28 12.49 35.05
C GLU A 340 -32.89 12.68 36.50
N GLU A 341 -33.35 13.79 37.10
CA GLU A 341 -33.48 13.99 38.54
C GLU A 341 -34.17 15.34 38.75
N ALA A 342 -35.10 15.37 39.72
CA ALA A 342 -36.00 16.46 40.09
C ALA A 342 -37.31 16.61 39.29
N ARG A 343 -38.14 15.55 39.36
CA ARG A 343 -39.58 15.70 39.59
C ARG A 343 -40.04 14.64 40.59
N ASP A 344 -39.63 14.84 41.83
CA ASP A 344 -40.37 14.40 43.01
C ASP A 344 -40.38 15.60 43.95
N HIS A 345 -41.44 16.40 43.87
CA HIS A 345 -41.93 17.33 44.89
C HIS A 345 -43.44 17.37 44.79
#